data_AF-A0A6A0IIS6-F1
#
_entry.id   AF-A0A6A0IIS6-F1
#
_cell.length_a   1.000
_cell.length_b   1.000
_cell.length_c   1.000
_cell.angle_alpha   90.00
_cell.angle_beta   90.00
_cell.angle_gamma   90.00
#
_symmetry.space_group_name_H-M   'P 1'
#
loop_
_entity.id
_entity.type
_entity.pdbx_description
1 polymer ?
#
loop_
_entity_poly.entity_id
_entity_poly.type
_entity_poly.pdbx_seq_one_letter_code
_entity_poly.pdbx_strand_id
1 'polypeptide(L)'
;MSERLAGLLLFLPVPLVLWLFTRAPLGVAASLGLGVVLMGTHRLYARPWALARAGRRCLWCGRAVSEGPGLTLAEPPGTTAWRACGEAHASLASRVFAAAWRWRWGLWLGILGGLVVFVAGAAVAAVFPSAPFTFGDASAFLRLAVALAVTPFGWLATRGRPAGKDPVRVPFPVHVQALIGTYAVLWLFRLVGIAWFVTGLRQFVARP
;
A
#
# COMPACT_ATOMS: atom_id res chain seq x y z
N MET A 1 -21.63 -11.07 -9.46
CA MET A 1 -20.40 -10.26 -9.63
C MET A 1 -19.21 -11.11 -9.21
N SER A 2 -18.16 -11.27 -10.04
CA SER A 2 -17.03 -12.13 -9.66
C SER A 2 -16.33 -11.57 -8.42
N GLU A 3 -15.85 -12.43 -7.51
CA GLU A 3 -15.15 -11.97 -6.30
C GLU A 3 -13.93 -11.10 -6.61
N ARG A 4 -13.33 -11.30 -7.79
CA ARG A 4 -12.24 -10.49 -8.29
C ARG A 4 -12.67 -9.06 -8.59
N LEU A 5 -13.83 -8.86 -9.23
CA LEU A 5 -14.36 -7.54 -9.49
C LEU A 5 -14.72 -6.82 -8.18
N ALA A 6 -15.34 -7.53 -7.23
CA ALA A 6 -15.61 -6.97 -5.90
C ALA A 6 -14.30 -6.54 -5.19
N GLY A 7 -13.25 -7.37 -5.23
CA GLY A 7 -11.95 -7.02 -4.68
C GLY A 7 -11.32 -5.78 -5.34
N LEU A 8 -11.42 -5.66 -6.66
CA LEU A 8 -10.93 -4.48 -7.40
C LEU A 8 -11.72 -3.21 -7.06
N LEU A 9 -13.04 -3.28 -6.98
CA LEU A 9 -13.89 -2.15 -6.58
C LEU A 9 -13.56 -1.69 -5.17
N LEU A 10 -13.35 -2.64 -4.25
CA LEU A 10 -12.92 -2.35 -2.88
C LEU A 10 -11.50 -1.81 -2.80
N PHE A 11 -10.66 -2.01 -3.82
CA PHE A 11 -9.32 -1.46 -3.88
C PHE A 11 -9.30 -0.01 -4.41
N LEU A 12 -10.28 0.39 -5.21
CA LEU A 12 -10.37 1.71 -5.85
C LEU A 12 -10.24 2.93 -4.90
N PRO A 13 -10.67 2.88 -3.63
CA PRO A 13 -10.44 3.97 -2.69
C PRO A 13 -8.96 4.31 -2.49
N VAL A 14 -8.05 3.34 -2.63
CA VAL A 14 -6.60 3.57 -2.50
C VAL A 14 -6.08 4.54 -3.56
N PRO A 15 -6.17 4.28 -4.88
CA PRO A 15 -5.73 5.24 -5.89
C PRO A 15 -6.53 6.55 -5.86
N LEU A 16 -7.81 6.51 -5.47
CA LEU A 16 -8.62 7.73 -5.32
C LEU A 16 -8.06 8.66 -4.24
N VAL A 17 -7.72 8.13 -3.06
CA VAL A 17 -7.09 8.91 -1.98
C VAL A 17 -5.75 9.48 -2.42
N LEU A 18 -4.90 8.69 -3.11
CA LEU A 18 -3.62 9.18 -3.61
C LEU A 18 -3.80 10.30 -4.66
N TRP A 19 -4.83 10.21 -5.49
CA TRP A 19 -5.18 11.27 -6.43
C TRP A 19 -5.65 12.54 -5.70
N LEU A 20 -6.56 12.41 -4.72
CA LEU A 20 -7.00 13.53 -3.89
C LEU A 20 -5.82 14.21 -3.19
N PHE A 21 -4.94 13.43 -2.57
CA PHE A 21 -3.78 13.97 -1.86
C PHE A 21 -2.76 14.61 -2.79
N THR A 22 -2.51 14.06 -3.98
CA THR A 22 -1.40 14.56 -4.81
C THR A 22 -1.83 15.53 -5.91
N ARG A 23 -3.14 15.72 -6.12
CA ARG A 23 -3.69 16.69 -7.09
C ARG A 23 -4.56 17.77 -6.46
N ALA A 24 -5.09 17.56 -5.26
CA ALA A 24 -6.00 18.47 -4.56
C ALA A 24 -7.08 19.10 -5.48
N PRO A 25 -7.85 18.30 -6.24
CA PRO A 25 -8.80 18.80 -7.26
C PRO A 25 -9.93 19.66 -6.70
N LEU A 26 -10.22 19.54 -5.39
CA LEU A 26 -11.23 20.31 -4.67
C LEU A 26 -10.61 21.41 -3.80
N GLY A 27 -9.33 21.72 -4.02
CA GLY A 27 -8.50 22.48 -3.08
C GLY A 27 -7.90 21.60 -1.99
N VAL A 28 -6.86 22.11 -1.31
CA VAL A 28 -6.03 21.33 -0.36
C VAL A 28 -6.87 20.79 0.81
N ALA A 29 -7.58 21.67 1.51
CA ALA A 29 -8.33 21.29 2.71
C ALA A 29 -9.43 20.25 2.42
N ALA A 30 -10.28 20.48 1.42
CA ALA A 30 -11.36 19.56 1.07
C ALA A 30 -10.84 18.20 0.57
N SER A 31 -9.78 18.20 -0.25
CA SER A 31 -9.21 16.96 -0.76
C SER A 31 -8.52 16.13 0.33
N LEU A 32 -7.81 16.78 1.26
CA LEU A 32 -7.23 16.12 2.43
C LEU A 32 -8.32 15.56 3.34
N GLY A 33 -9.33 16.36 3.69
CA GLY A 33 -10.44 15.94 4.53
C GLY A 33 -11.19 14.73 3.95
N LEU A 34 -11.56 14.80 2.68
CA LEU A 34 -12.22 13.69 2.00
C LEU A 34 -11.33 12.44 1.93
N GLY A 35 -10.04 12.60 1.64
CA GLY A 35 -9.11 11.47 1.59
C GLY A 35 -8.95 10.78 2.95
N VAL A 36 -8.90 11.53 4.06
CA VAL A 36 -8.85 10.98 5.42
C VAL A 36 -10.14 10.21 5.74
N VAL A 37 -11.31 10.77 5.43
CA VAL A 37 -12.62 10.09 5.61
C VAL A 37 -12.68 8.79 4.81
N LEU A 38 -12.22 8.82 3.54
CA LEU A 38 -12.17 7.62 2.70
C LEU A 38 -11.22 6.56 3.27
N MET A 39 -10.02 6.93 3.74
CA MET A 39 -9.09 6.00 4.37
C MET A 39 -9.68 5.36 5.64
N GLY A 40 -10.30 6.17 6.50
CA GLY A 40 -10.90 5.70 7.75
C GLY A 40 -12.05 4.73 7.50
N THR A 41 -12.98 5.11 6.62
CA THR A 41 -14.15 4.28 6.29
C THR A 41 -13.79 3.04 5.48
N HIS A 42 -12.80 3.12 4.59
CA HIS A 42 -12.31 1.98 3.80
C HIS A 42 -11.93 0.78 4.66
N ARG A 43 -11.20 1.03 5.74
CA ARG A 43 -10.77 -0.03 6.66
C ARG A 43 -11.96 -0.78 7.28
N LEU A 44 -13.08 -0.10 7.53
CA LEU A 44 -14.26 -0.66 8.19
C LEU A 44 -14.97 -1.69 7.32
N TYR A 45 -15.01 -1.52 6.00
CA TYR A 45 -15.68 -2.48 5.10
C TYR A 45 -14.72 -3.41 4.36
N ALA A 46 -13.51 -2.94 4.00
CA ALA A 46 -12.57 -3.73 3.20
C ALA A 46 -11.96 -4.88 4.02
N ARG A 47 -11.65 -4.65 5.30
CA ARG A 47 -11.05 -5.68 6.16
C ARG A 47 -12.03 -6.82 6.46
N PRO A 48 -13.28 -6.59 6.92
CA PRO A 48 -14.23 -7.68 7.10
C PRO A 48 -14.50 -8.46 5.81
N TRP A 49 -14.60 -7.76 4.68
CA TRP A 49 -14.79 -8.41 3.38
C TRP A 49 -13.63 -9.34 3.02
N ALA A 50 -12.39 -8.90 3.27
CA ALA A 50 -11.19 -9.69 3.02
C ALA A 50 -11.10 -10.91 3.94
N LEU A 51 -11.38 -10.73 5.24
CA LEU A 51 -11.37 -11.82 6.22
C LEU A 51 -12.44 -12.88 5.93
N ALA A 52 -13.65 -12.47 5.54
CA ALA A 52 -14.73 -13.38 5.13
C ALA A 52 -14.37 -14.24 3.89
N ARG A 53 -13.28 -13.90 3.20
CA ARG A 53 -12.76 -14.59 2.01
C ARG A 53 -11.35 -15.15 2.20
N ALA A 54 -10.77 -15.05 3.39
CA ALA A 54 -9.40 -15.47 3.64
C ALA A 54 -9.17 -16.96 3.34
N GLY A 55 -10.20 -17.79 3.61
CA GLY A 55 -10.22 -19.22 3.31
C GLY A 55 -10.67 -19.60 1.90
N ARG A 56 -11.08 -18.64 1.06
CA ARG A 56 -11.66 -18.89 -0.28
C ARG A 56 -10.91 -18.19 -1.41
N ARG A 57 -9.90 -17.38 -1.09
CA ARG A 57 -9.07 -16.68 -2.08
C ARG A 57 -7.60 -16.90 -1.79
N CYS A 58 -6.84 -17.09 -2.85
CA CYS A 58 -5.39 -17.18 -2.78
C CYS A 58 -4.82 -15.79 -2.47
N LEU A 59 -4.12 -15.65 -1.34
CA LEU A 59 -3.51 -14.38 -0.93
C LEU A 59 -2.45 -13.87 -1.92
N TRP A 60 -1.78 -14.78 -2.64
CA TRP A 60 -0.77 -14.42 -3.64
C TRP A 60 -1.37 -13.84 -4.93
N CYS A 61 -2.24 -14.59 -5.61
CA CYS A 61 -2.74 -14.23 -6.95
C CYS A 61 -4.18 -13.68 -6.97
N GLY A 62 -4.89 -13.71 -5.84
CA GLY A 62 -6.26 -13.20 -5.70
C GLY A 62 -7.35 -14.08 -6.34
N ARG A 63 -7.00 -15.23 -6.93
CA ARG A 63 -7.98 -16.18 -7.51
C ARG A 63 -8.75 -16.92 -6.41
N ALA A 64 -9.97 -17.37 -6.75
CA ALA A 64 -10.74 -18.26 -5.89
C ALA A 64 -10.00 -19.58 -5.67
N VAL A 65 -10.15 -20.16 -4.47
CA VAL A 65 -9.51 -21.41 -4.05
C VAL A 65 -10.44 -22.16 -3.11
N SER A 66 -10.66 -23.45 -3.36
CA SER A 66 -11.36 -24.36 -2.46
C SER A 66 -10.40 -25.07 -1.51
N GLU A 67 -9.21 -25.43 -2.01
CA GLU A 67 -8.19 -26.22 -1.30
C GLU A 67 -6.78 -25.68 -1.52
N GLY A 68 -5.88 -25.96 -0.58
CA GLY A 68 -4.48 -25.58 -0.67
C GLY A 68 -3.88 -25.18 0.68
N PRO A 69 -2.57 -24.95 0.72
CA PRO A 69 -1.85 -24.66 1.95
C PRO A 69 -2.37 -23.40 2.64
N GLY A 70 -2.46 -23.50 3.97
CA GLY A 70 -2.77 -22.37 4.84
C GLY A 70 -1.54 -21.50 5.10
N LEU A 71 -1.76 -20.20 5.27
CA LEU A 71 -0.77 -19.23 5.75
C LEU A 71 -1.30 -18.55 6.99
N THR A 72 -0.57 -18.66 8.09
CA THR A 72 -0.92 -17.94 9.32
C THR A 72 -0.07 -16.68 9.41
N LEU A 73 -0.71 -15.51 9.48
CA LEU A 73 -0.03 -14.22 9.56
C LEU A 73 -0.33 -13.56 10.91
N ALA A 74 0.72 -13.07 11.56
CA ALA A 74 0.59 -12.23 12.75
C ALA A 74 0.58 -10.76 12.32
N GLU A 75 -0.62 -10.19 12.20
CA GLU A 75 -0.85 -8.82 11.75
C GLU A 75 -1.30 -7.93 12.92
N PRO A 76 -1.18 -6.60 12.85
CA PRO A 76 -1.83 -5.73 13.82
C PRO A 76 -3.35 -5.67 13.57
N PRO A 77 -4.24 -5.94 14.55
CA PRO A 77 -4.01 -6.25 15.96
C PRO A 77 -4.06 -7.75 16.33
N GLY A 78 -4.10 -8.68 15.38
CA GLY A 78 -4.18 -10.11 15.70
C GLY A 78 -3.76 -11.05 14.57
N THR A 79 -3.77 -12.34 14.89
CA THR A 79 -3.41 -13.41 13.95
C THR A 79 -4.57 -13.74 13.01
N THR A 80 -4.27 -13.94 11.73
CA THR A 80 -5.25 -14.28 10.70
C THR A 80 -4.77 -15.46 9.85
N ALA A 81 -5.69 -16.31 9.41
CA ALA A 81 -5.42 -17.46 8.56
C ALA A 81 -5.88 -17.19 7.12
N TRP A 82 -4.99 -17.39 6.16
CA TRP A 82 -5.18 -17.17 4.74
C TRP A 82 -4.91 -18.46 3.95
N ARG A 83 -5.36 -18.53 2.69
CA ARG A 83 -5.02 -19.64 1.80
C ARG A 83 -4.15 -19.22 0.63
N ALA A 84 -3.43 -20.20 0.08
CA ALA A 84 -2.83 -20.13 -1.24
C ALA A 84 -3.35 -21.28 -2.12
N CYS A 85 -3.30 -21.12 -3.45
CA CYS A 85 -3.73 -22.18 -4.37
C CYS A 85 -2.69 -23.31 -4.56
N GLY A 86 -1.57 -23.27 -3.83
CA GLY A 86 -0.50 -24.27 -3.89
C GLY A 86 0.77 -23.82 -3.16
N GLU A 87 1.69 -24.75 -2.94
CA GLU A 87 2.92 -24.55 -2.16
C GLU A 87 3.81 -23.42 -2.68
N ALA A 88 3.91 -23.29 -4.02
CA ALA A 88 4.68 -22.22 -4.63
C ALA A 88 4.15 -20.82 -4.25
N HIS A 89 2.82 -20.63 -4.30
CA HIS A 89 2.20 -19.36 -3.93
C HIS A 89 2.27 -19.11 -2.42
N ALA A 90 2.15 -20.16 -1.60
CA ALA A 90 2.35 -20.08 -0.17
C ALA A 90 3.77 -19.61 0.18
N SER A 91 4.79 -20.24 -0.42
CA SER A 91 6.20 -19.86 -0.22
C SER A 91 6.47 -18.43 -0.67
N LEU A 92 5.97 -18.02 -1.85
CA LEU A 92 6.15 -16.65 -2.35
C LEU A 92 5.50 -15.61 -1.45
N ALA A 93 4.26 -15.85 -0.99
CA ALA A 93 3.59 -14.96 -0.05
C ALA A 93 4.37 -14.87 1.27
N SER A 94 4.79 -16.00 1.84
CA SER A 94 5.58 -16.05 3.08
C SER A 94 6.90 -15.27 2.95
N ARG A 95 7.64 -15.42 1.84
CA ARG A 95 8.88 -14.66 1.56
C ARG A 95 8.63 -13.15 1.56
N VAL A 96 7.57 -12.71 0.89
CA VAL A 96 7.24 -11.28 0.77
C VAL A 96 6.87 -10.70 2.13
N PHE A 97 6.09 -11.41 2.92
CA PHE A 97 5.70 -10.97 4.26
C PHE A 97 6.88 -10.98 5.25
N ALA A 98 7.75 -11.98 5.19
CA ALA A 98 9.00 -12.00 5.95
C ALA A 98 9.92 -10.83 5.55
N ALA A 99 10.02 -10.54 4.25
CA ALA A 99 10.77 -9.39 3.75
C ALA A 99 10.16 -8.07 4.24
N ALA A 100 8.83 -7.94 4.23
CA ALA A 100 8.13 -6.76 4.72
C ALA A 100 8.45 -6.49 6.19
N TRP A 101 8.45 -7.54 7.03
CA TRP A 101 8.82 -7.42 8.43
C TRP A 101 10.27 -6.98 8.64
N ARG A 102 11.20 -7.53 7.86
CA ARG A 102 12.62 -7.14 7.90
C ARG A 102 12.80 -5.68 7.49
N TRP A 103 12.05 -5.21 6.51
CA TRP A 103 12.12 -3.87 5.94
C TRP A 103 11.14 -2.88 6.58
N ARG A 104 10.49 -3.27 7.67
CA ARG A 104 9.38 -2.52 8.26
C ARG A 104 9.72 -1.06 8.53
N TRP A 105 10.94 -0.76 8.98
CA TRP A 105 11.35 0.61 9.25
C TRP A 105 11.48 1.44 7.98
N GLY A 106 12.10 0.92 6.92
CA GLY A 106 12.18 1.62 5.64
C GLY A 106 10.80 1.86 5.02
N LEU A 107 9.91 0.86 5.08
CA LEU A 107 8.54 1.00 4.60
C LEU A 107 7.74 2.02 5.43
N TRP A 108 7.87 1.98 6.75
CA TRP A 108 7.17 2.88 7.66
C TRP A 108 7.65 4.32 7.53
N LEU A 109 8.97 4.54 7.52
CA LEU A 109 9.56 5.87 7.34
C LEU A 109 9.22 6.47 5.97
N GLY A 110 9.33 5.69 4.89
CA GLY A 110 9.04 6.21 3.55
C GLY A 110 7.56 6.49 3.32
N ILE A 111 6.65 5.61 3.79
CA ILE A 111 5.21 5.78 3.57
C ILE A 111 4.59 6.71 4.61
N LEU A 112 4.69 6.37 5.91
CA LEU A 112 4.05 7.16 6.96
C LEU A 112 4.82 8.45 7.22
N GLY A 113 6.16 8.39 7.30
CA GLY A 113 6.97 9.60 7.44
C GLY A 113 6.79 10.55 6.25
N GLY A 114 6.78 10.03 5.02
CA GLY A 114 6.44 10.79 3.82
C GLY A 114 5.07 11.45 3.89
N LEU A 115 4.05 10.72 4.36
CA LEU A 115 2.69 11.24 4.55
C LEU A 115 2.63 12.37 5.58
N VAL A 116 3.32 12.22 6.73
CA VAL A 116 3.35 13.26 7.78
C VAL A 116 3.96 14.55 7.25
N VAL A 117 5.11 14.47 6.56
CA VAL A 117 5.76 15.63 5.96
C VAL A 117 4.87 16.26 4.89
N PHE A 118 4.19 15.46 4.08
CA PHE A 118 3.24 15.95 3.10
C PHE A 118 2.07 16.71 3.73
N VAL A 119 1.44 16.16 4.76
CA VAL A 119 0.29 16.82 5.43
C VAL A 119 0.73 18.14 6.05
N ALA A 120 1.88 18.15 6.76
CA ALA A 120 2.42 19.37 7.34
C ALA A 120 2.76 20.42 6.25
N GLY A 121 3.44 19.99 5.19
CA GLY A 121 3.82 20.85 4.06
C GLY A 121 2.61 21.38 3.28
N ALA A 122 1.59 20.56 3.08
CA ALA A 122 0.34 20.97 2.43
C ALA A 122 -0.44 21.98 3.30
N ALA A 123 -0.45 21.79 4.62
CA ALA A 123 -1.04 22.74 5.56
C ALA A 123 -0.30 24.09 5.55
N VAL A 124 1.04 24.07 5.59
CA VAL A 124 1.86 25.29 5.47
C VAL A 124 1.59 26.00 4.14
N ALA A 125 1.58 25.28 3.02
CA ALA A 125 1.31 25.87 1.71
C ALA A 125 -0.12 26.45 1.59
N ALA A 126 -1.09 25.89 2.32
CA ALA A 126 -2.45 26.41 2.37
C ALA A 126 -2.58 27.67 3.23
N VAL A 127 -1.83 27.77 4.34
CA VAL A 127 -1.86 28.92 5.27
C VAL A 127 -0.97 30.07 4.80
N PHE A 128 0.15 29.76 4.14
CA PHE A 128 1.16 30.72 3.70
C PHE A 128 1.39 30.62 2.18
N PRO A 129 0.50 31.17 1.33
CA PRO A 129 0.59 31.04 -0.12
C PRO A 129 1.86 31.63 -0.74
N SER A 130 2.51 32.57 -0.04
CA SER A 130 3.77 33.22 -0.46
C SER A 130 5.03 32.49 0.03
N ALA A 131 4.89 31.37 0.74
CA ALA A 131 6.04 30.59 1.20
C ALA A 131 6.81 29.98 0.01
N PRO A 132 8.14 29.84 0.10
CA PRO A 132 8.94 29.18 -0.94
C PRO A 132 8.62 27.68 -1.08
N PHE A 133 7.87 27.11 -0.15
CA PHE A 133 7.45 25.72 -0.16
C PHE A 133 5.98 25.61 -0.59
N THR A 134 5.73 24.96 -1.72
CA THR A 134 4.42 24.85 -2.34
C THR A 134 3.78 23.49 -2.08
N PHE A 135 2.47 23.39 -2.33
CA PHE A 135 1.77 22.10 -2.32
C PHE A 135 2.36 21.10 -3.34
N GLY A 136 2.89 21.60 -4.47
CA GLY A 136 3.59 20.78 -5.46
C GLY A 136 4.82 20.10 -4.88
N ASP A 137 5.58 20.80 -4.04
CA ASP A 137 6.78 20.26 -3.38
C ASP A 137 6.42 19.25 -2.31
N ALA A 138 5.39 19.52 -1.51
CA ALA A 138 4.83 18.56 -0.56
C ALA A 138 4.45 17.25 -1.28
N SER A 139 3.72 17.37 -2.40
CA SER A 139 3.28 16.22 -3.20
C SER A 139 4.45 15.47 -3.84
N ALA A 140 5.48 16.19 -4.33
CA ALA A 140 6.68 15.58 -4.90
C ALA A 140 7.49 14.85 -3.83
N PHE A 141 7.63 15.42 -2.64
CA PHE A 141 8.26 14.77 -1.50
C PHE A 141 7.55 13.46 -1.13
N LEU A 142 6.21 13.48 -1.02
CA LEU A 142 5.42 12.27 -0.78
C LEU A 142 5.70 11.20 -1.83
N ARG A 143 5.68 11.59 -3.12
CA ARG A 143 5.90 10.67 -4.23
C ARG A 143 7.28 10.03 -4.16
N LEU A 144 8.33 10.82 -3.91
CA LEU A 144 9.70 10.33 -3.78
C LEU A 144 9.86 9.42 -2.56
N ALA A 145 9.37 9.83 -1.38
CA ALA A 145 9.49 9.04 -0.16
C ALA A 145 8.81 7.67 -0.30
N VAL A 146 7.58 7.65 -0.84
CA VAL A 146 6.87 6.40 -1.12
C VAL A 146 7.60 5.59 -2.18
N ALA A 147 8.02 6.19 -3.30
CA ALA A 147 8.71 5.49 -4.39
C ALA A 147 10.01 4.82 -3.92
N LEU A 148 10.83 5.53 -3.13
CA LEU A 148 12.09 5.01 -2.59
C LEU A 148 11.85 3.85 -1.61
N ALA A 149 10.74 3.83 -0.89
CA ALA A 149 10.39 2.71 -0.01
C ALA A 149 9.83 1.51 -0.78
N VAL A 150 8.86 1.73 -1.68
CA VAL A 150 8.10 0.62 -2.28
C VAL A 150 8.74 0.05 -3.53
N THR A 151 9.49 0.83 -4.32
CA THR A 151 10.07 0.34 -5.58
C THR A 151 11.10 -0.75 -5.32
N PRO A 152 12.12 -0.56 -4.47
CA PRO A 152 13.10 -1.61 -4.18
C PRO A 152 12.43 -2.83 -3.54
N PHE A 153 11.44 -2.60 -2.68
CA PHE A 153 10.66 -3.68 -2.07
C PHE A 153 9.91 -4.50 -3.13
N GLY A 154 9.25 -3.85 -4.09
CA GLY A 154 8.55 -4.49 -5.20
C GLY A 154 9.43 -5.45 -6.02
N TRP A 155 10.72 -5.14 -6.17
CA TRP A 155 11.68 -5.97 -6.90
C TRP A 155 12.33 -7.08 -6.06
N LEU A 156 12.60 -6.79 -4.78
CA LEU A 156 13.43 -7.64 -3.95
C LEU A 156 12.64 -8.54 -3.00
N ALA A 157 11.35 -8.26 -2.74
CA ALA A 157 10.56 -8.99 -1.75
C ALA A 157 10.40 -10.50 -2.03
N THR A 158 10.44 -10.93 -3.29
CA THR A 158 10.32 -12.36 -3.66
C THR A 158 11.63 -13.13 -3.58
N ARG A 159 12.77 -12.43 -3.49
CA ARG A 159 14.12 -13.04 -3.45
C ARG A 159 14.52 -13.50 -2.05
N GLY A 160 13.72 -13.19 -1.02
CA GLY A 160 13.97 -13.61 0.36
C GLY A 160 13.81 -15.12 0.57
N ARG A 161 14.25 -15.58 1.74
CA ARG A 161 13.91 -16.91 2.25
C ARG A 161 12.49 -16.90 2.82
N PRO A 162 11.72 -17.99 2.69
CA PRO A 162 10.43 -18.10 3.35
C PRO A 162 10.61 -17.99 4.87
N ALA A 163 9.58 -17.54 5.58
CA ALA A 163 9.62 -17.53 7.03
C ALA A 163 9.73 -18.97 7.54
N GLY A 164 10.74 -19.25 8.36
CA GLY A 164 10.92 -20.56 9.00
C GLY A 164 10.06 -20.74 10.27
N LYS A 165 9.31 -19.71 10.69
CA LYS A 165 8.43 -19.74 11.86
C LYS A 165 7.04 -19.26 11.47
N ASP A 166 6.02 -20.03 11.83
CA ASP A 166 4.62 -19.64 11.77
C ASP A 166 4.16 -19.17 13.17
N PRO A 167 3.35 -18.10 13.29
CA PRO A 167 2.83 -17.27 12.21
C PRO A 167 3.89 -16.32 11.62
N VAL A 168 3.80 -16.04 10.33
CA VAL A 168 4.63 -15.05 9.66
C VAL A 168 4.23 -13.64 10.14
N ARG A 169 5.17 -12.92 10.75
CA ARG A 169 4.93 -11.55 11.22
C ARG A 169 4.86 -10.58 10.04
N VAL A 170 3.90 -9.67 10.08
CA VAL A 170 3.77 -8.57 9.11
C VAL A 170 3.60 -7.23 9.82
N PRO A 171 4.19 -6.14 9.29
CA PRO A 171 4.12 -4.84 9.96
C PRO A 171 2.80 -4.07 9.70
N PHE A 172 1.95 -4.57 8.80
CA PHE A 172 0.69 -3.95 8.42
C PHE A 172 -0.40 -4.99 8.15
N PRO A 173 -1.70 -4.61 8.25
CA PRO A 173 -2.80 -5.51 7.91
C PRO A 173 -2.81 -5.85 6.41
N VAL A 174 -2.91 -7.13 6.04
CA VAL A 174 -2.76 -7.57 4.63
C VAL A 174 -4.06 -7.51 3.82
N HIS A 175 -5.12 -6.92 4.37
CA HIS A 175 -6.42 -6.83 3.71
C HIS A 175 -6.34 -6.26 2.28
N VAL A 176 -5.51 -5.25 2.03
CA VAL A 176 -5.30 -4.68 0.68
C VAL A 176 -4.72 -5.72 -0.29
N GLN A 177 -3.73 -6.50 0.15
CA GLN A 177 -3.16 -7.61 -0.61
C GLN A 177 -4.23 -8.69 -0.85
N ALA A 178 -5.10 -8.96 0.12
CA ALA A 178 -6.20 -9.90 -0.05
C ALA A 178 -7.28 -9.44 -1.04
N LEU A 179 -7.45 -8.12 -1.25
CA LEU A 179 -8.40 -7.61 -2.23
C LEU A 179 -8.01 -7.99 -3.67
N ILE A 180 -6.75 -7.75 -4.04
CA ILE A 180 -6.28 -7.83 -5.44
C ILE A 180 -5.16 -8.86 -5.69
N GLY A 181 -4.63 -9.47 -4.63
CA GLY A 181 -3.48 -10.38 -4.65
C GLY A 181 -2.15 -9.67 -4.37
N THR A 182 -1.29 -10.27 -3.54
CA THR A 182 0.06 -9.76 -3.25
C THR A 182 0.89 -9.55 -4.53
N TYR A 183 0.76 -10.42 -5.52
CA TYR A 183 1.46 -10.26 -6.80
C TYR A 183 1.10 -8.96 -7.52
N ALA A 184 -0.19 -8.59 -7.55
CA ALA A 184 -0.65 -7.36 -8.16
C ALA A 184 -0.14 -6.14 -7.39
N VAL A 185 -0.14 -6.19 -6.06
CA VAL A 185 0.41 -5.12 -5.20
C VAL A 185 1.90 -4.89 -5.49
N LEU A 186 2.70 -5.95 -5.63
CA LEU A 186 4.12 -5.80 -5.97
C LEU A 186 4.34 -5.17 -7.34
N TRP A 187 3.52 -5.52 -8.33
CA TRP A 187 3.56 -4.86 -9.63
C TRP A 187 3.18 -3.38 -9.56
N LEU A 188 2.15 -3.03 -8.79
CA LEU A 188 1.78 -1.64 -8.55
C LEU A 188 2.95 -0.89 -7.90
N PHE A 189 3.62 -1.48 -6.90
CA PHE A 189 4.81 -0.86 -6.29
C PHE A 189 5.93 -0.59 -7.28
N ARG A 190 6.15 -1.47 -8.27
CA ARG A 190 7.15 -1.23 -9.32
C ARG A 190 6.74 -0.12 -10.26
N LEU A 191 5.55 -0.23 -10.86
CA LEU A 191 5.12 0.69 -11.93
C LEU A 191 4.83 2.08 -11.37
N VAL A 192 4.02 2.15 -10.31
CA VAL A 192 3.66 3.41 -9.67
C VAL A 192 4.88 4.00 -8.98
N GLY A 193 5.72 3.19 -8.33
CA GLY A 193 6.94 3.65 -7.70
C GLY A 193 7.90 4.30 -8.69
N ILE A 194 8.16 3.69 -9.85
CA ILE A 194 8.99 4.29 -10.90
C ILE A 194 8.37 5.60 -11.42
N ALA A 195 7.08 5.60 -11.76
CA ALA A 195 6.38 6.80 -12.22
C ALA A 195 6.43 7.94 -11.19
N TRP A 196 6.27 7.62 -9.91
CA TRP A 196 6.32 8.57 -8.81
C TRP A 196 7.74 9.08 -8.56
N PHE A 197 8.74 8.23 -8.70
CA PHE A 197 10.14 8.65 -8.63
C PHE A 197 10.46 9.68 -9.72
N VAL A 198 10.11 9.38 -10.97
CA VAL A 198 10.37 10.28 -12.12
C VAL A 198 9.61 11.60 -11.97
N THR A 199 8.31 11.55 -11.65
CA THR A 199 7.49 12.77 -11.53
C THR A 199 7.88 13.61 -10.33
N GLY A 200 8.25 12.99 -9.20
CA GLY A 200 8.75 13.69 -8.03
C GLY A 200 10.10 14.37 -8.30
N LEU A 201 11.03 13.67 -8.95
CA LEU A 201 12.35 14.22 -9.29
C LEU A 201 12.23 15.41 -10.25
N ARG A 202 11.38 15.31 -11.27
CA ARG A 202 11.13 16.40 -12.22
C ARG A 202 10.65 17.68 -11.54
N GLN A 203 9.82 17.58 -10.50
CA GLN A 203 9.35 18.76 -9.76
C GLN A 203 10.52 19.53 -9.12
N PHE A 204 11.49 18.82 -8.54
CA PHE A 204 12.64 19.46 -7.88
C PHE A 204 13.68 19.97 -8.88
N VAL A 205 13.89 19.25 -9.99
CA VAL A 205 14.86 19.67 -11.03
C VAL A 205 14.34 20.85 -11.86
N ALA A 206 13.03 20.95 -12.08
CA ALA A 206 12.44 22.03 -12.87
C ALA A 206 12.27 23.35 -12.08
N ARG A 207 12.69 23.40 -10.81
CA ARG A 207 12.72 24.66 -10.05
C ARG A 207 13.92 25.50 -10.51
N PRO A 208 13.69 26.71 -11.03
CA PRO A 208 14.77 27.67 -11.31
C PRO A 208 15.44 28.15 -10.02
#